data_AF-A0A925U7M4-F1
#
_entry.id   AF-A0A925U7M4-F1
#
_cell.length_a   1.000
_cell.length_b   1.000
_cell.length_c   1.000
_cell.angle_alpha   90.00
_cell.angle_beta   90.00
_cell.angle_gamma   90.00
#
_symmetry.space_group_name_H-M   'P 1'
#
loop_
_entity.id
_entity.type
_entity.pdbx_description
1 polymer ?
#
loop_
_entity_poly.entity_id
_entity_poly.type
_entity_poly.pdbx_seq_one_letter_code
_entity_poly.pdbx_strand_id
1 'polypeptide(L)' 'MKLKKNIATSENGFIFNPATGDSFSSNPIAAEILQMMKDGKSSSQIKAELLDKYHVEELQLERDWDDWMSQLKDANLLEQ' A
#
# COMPACT_ATOMS: atom_id res chain seq x y z
N MET A 1 7.18 7.95 -1.49
CA MET A 1 6.37 7.94 -2.72
C MET A 1 4.90 7.90 -2.34
N LYS A 2 4.01 8.51 -3.13
CA LYS A 2 2.56 8.58 -2.85
C LYS A 2 1.78 7.72 -3.84
N LEU A 3 0.62 7.22 -3.42
CA LEU A 3 -0.30 6.50 -4.32
C LEU A 3 -0.92 7.50 -5.31
N LYS A 4 -1.08 7.10 -6.58
CA LYS A 4 -1.81 7.92 -7.55
C LYS A 4 -3.25 8.15 -7.11
N LYS A 5 -3.76 9.36 -7.35
CA LYS A 5 -5.10 9.77 -6.90
C LYS A 5 -6.27 9.00 -7.56
N ASN A 6 -6.05 8.43 -8.74
CA ASN A 6 -7.08 7.75 -9.52
C ASN A 6 -7.10 6.23 -9.32
N ILE A 7 -6.35 5.67 -8.37
CA ILE A 7 -6.40 4.24 -8.08
C ILE A 7 -7.69 3.92 -7.32
N ALA A 8 -8.51 3.05 -7.91
CA ALA A 8 -9.70 2.53 -7.25
C ALA A 8 -9.31 1.33 -6.38
N THR A 9 -9.79 1.30 -5.13
CA THR A 9 -9.53 0.22 -4.16
C THR A 9 -10.83 -0.19 -3.49
N SER A 10 -10.92 -1.45 -3.08
CA SER A 10 -12.01 -1.97 -2.25
C SER A 10 -11.49 -2.54 -0.93
N GLU A 11 -12.38 -2.69 0.05
CA GLU A 11 -12.07 -3.33 1.35
C GLU A 11 -11.64 -4.80 1.20
N ASN A 12 -12.05 -5.46 0.12
CA ASN A 12 -11.71 -6.85 -0.18
C ASN A 12 -10.33 -7.00 -0.86
N GLY A 13 -9.57 -5.92 -1.04
CA GLY A 13 -8.24 -5.94 -1.64
C GLY A 13 -8.21 -5.87 -3.18
N PHE A 14 -9.34 -5.62 -3.84
CA PHE A 14 -9.32 -5.31 -5.28
C PHE A 14 -8.70 -3.93 -5.51
N ILE A 15 -7.76 -3.84 -6.47
CA ILE A 15 -7.08 -2.63 -6.90
C ILE A 15 -7.25 -2.49 -8.42
N PHE A 16 -7.71 -1.34 -8.88
CA PHE A 16 -7.82 -1.05 -10.30
C PHE A 16 -7.11 0.25 -10.66
N ASN A 17 -6.31 0.21 -11.72
CA ASN A 17 -5.63 1.36 -12.30
C ASN A 17 -6.38 1.79 -13.58
N PRO A 18 -7.25 2.83 -13.53
CA PRO A 18 -8.02 3.24 -14.69
C PRO A 18 -7.17 3.81 -15.83
N ALA A 19 -5.93 4.23 -15.56
CA ALA A 19 -5.06 4.81 -16.57
C ALA A 19 -4.44 3.75 -17.50
N THR A 20 -4.24 2.54 -17.01
CA THR A 20 -3.66 1.43 -17.79
C THR A 20 -4.68 0.32 -18.09
N GLY A 21 -5.76 0.23 -17.30
CA GLY A 21 -6.72 -0.87 -17.37
C GLY A 21 -6.32 -2.08 -16.51
N ASP A 22 -5.22 -2.00 -15.76
CA ASP A 22 -4.73 -3.12 -14.95
C ASP A 22 -5.56 -3.32 -13.68
N SER A 23 -5.74 -4.59 -13.32
CA SER A 23 -6.40 -5.02 -12.09
C SER A 23 -5.49 -5.93 -11.27
N PHE A 24 -5.46 -5.71 -9.96
CA PHE A 24 -4.68 -6.49 -9.01
C PHE A 24 -5.54 -6.91 -7.83
N SER A 25 -5.07 -7.93 -7.11
CA SER A 25 -5.62 -8.34 -5.83
C SER A 25 -4.55 -8.21 -4.75
N SER A 26 -4.93 -7.67 -3.60
CA SER A 26 -4.10 -7.59 -2.42
C SER A 26 -4.65 -8.47 -1.30
N ASN A 27 -3.81 -8.79 -0.33
CA ASN A 27 -4.29 -9.34 0.94
C ASN A 27 -4.94 -8.22 1.81
N PRO A 28 -5.60 -8.57 2.93
CA PRO A 28 -6.25 -7.58 3.80
C PRO A 28 -5.29 -6.53 4.39
N ILE A 29 -4.05 -6.91 4.71
CA ILE A 29 -3.07 -5.99 5.29
C ILE A 29 -2.67 -4.93 4.26
N ALA A 30 -2.40 -5.32 3.02
CA ALA A 30 -2.11 -4.42 1.93
C ALA A 30 -3.30 -3.53 1.56
N ALA A 31 -4.54 -4.05 1.66
CA ALA A 31 -5.75 -3.24 1.47
C ALA A 31 -5.86 -2.13 2.53
N GLU A 32 -5.55 -2.46 3.78
CA GLU A 32 -5.50 -1.49 4.89
C GLU A 32 -4.40 -0.45 4.69
N ILE A 33 -3.21 -0.87 4.27
CA ILE A 33 -2.10 0.04 3.92
C ILE A 33 -2.52 1.00 2.80
N LEU A 34 -3.14 0.50 1.75
CA LEU A 34 -3.64 1.33 0.64
C LEU A 34 -4.68 2.35 1.10
N GLN A 35 -5.58 1.95 1.99
CA GLN A 35 -6.56 2.88 2.56
C GLN A 35 -5.85 4.00 3.34
N MET A 36 -4.90 3.67 4.20
CA MET A 36 -4.10 4.68 4.92
C MET A 36 -3.30 5.60 3.99
N MET A 37 -2.76 5.07 2.88
CA MET A 37 -2.10 5.87 1.86
C MET A 37 -3.06 6.84 1.17
N LYS A 38 -4.31 6.42 0.90
CA LYS A 38 -5.37 7.27 0.32
C LYS A 38 -5.82 8.35 1.30
N ASP A 39 -5.82 8.05 2.59
CA ASP A 39 -6.11 9.02 3.65
C ASP A 39 -4.96 10.02 3.88
N GLY A 40 -3.85 9.87 3.14
CA GLY A 40 -2.72 10.79 3.16
C GLY A 40 -1.76 10.59 4.33
N LYS A 41 -1.85 9.46 5.05
CA LYS A 41 -0.88 9.12 6.10
C LYS A 41 0.52 8.97 5.49
N SER A 42 1.53 9.42 6.23
CA SER A 42 2.92 9.23 5.85
C SER A 42 3.37 7.79 6.08
N SER A 43 4.43 7.35 5.38
CA SER A 43 4.98 6.00 5.55
C SER A 43 5.37 5.69 6.99
N SER A 44 5.92 6.67 7.73
CA SER A 44 6.26 6.49 9.15
C SER A 44 5.03 6.30 10.04
N GLN A 45 3.93 7.02 9.77
CA GLN A 45 2.67 6.83 10.51
C GLN A 45 2.07 5.45 10.24
N ILE A 46 2.06 5.03 8.98
CA ILE A 46 1.57 3.70 8.59
C ILE A 46 2.39 2.61 9.27
N LYS A 47 3.72 2.68 9.20
CA LYS A 47 4.61 1.70 9.85
C LYS A 47 4.41 1.64 11.36
N ALA A 48 4.27 2.78 12.03
CA ALA A 48 3.99 2.82 13.46
C ALA A 48 2.67 2.12 13.83
N GLU A 49 1.60 2.35 13.04
CA GLU A 49 0.31 1.66 13.25
C GLU A 49 0.40 0.16 12.99
N LEU A 50 1.19 -0.27 12.00
CA LEU A 50 1.41 -1.69 11.73
C LEU A 50 2.19 -2.38 12.85
N LEU A 51 3.21 -1.73 13.42
CA LEU A 51 3.97 -2.26 14.56
C LEU A 51 3.08 -2.43 15.79
N ASP A 52 2.28 -1.42 16.10
CA ASP A 52 1.34 -1.44 17.24
C ASP A 52 0.26 -2.51 17.08
N LYS A 53 -0.32 -2.63 15.87
CA LYS A 53 -1.43 -3.54 15.62
C LYS A 53 -1.01 -5.00 15.51
N TYR A 54 0.06 -5.28 14.75
CA TYR A 54 0.46 -6.64 14.40
C TYR A 54 1.60 -7.20 15.25
N HIS A 55 2.20 -6.38 16.13
CA HIS A 55 3.29 -6.80 17.03
C HIS A 55 4.43 -7.54 16.30
N VAL A 56 4.79 -7.04 15.11
CA VAL A 56 5.87 -7.57 14.27
C VAL A 56 7.21 -6.93 14.61
N GLU A 57 8.31 -7.56 14.22
CA GLU A 57 9.63 -6.95 14.36
C GLU A 57 9.84 -5.81 13.36
N GLU A 58 10.45 -4.72 13.83
CA GLU A 58 10.70 -3.51 13.01
C GLU A 58 11.51 -3.83 11.75
N LEU A 59 12.57 -4.62 11.88
CA LEU A 59 13.41 -4.99 10.73
C LEU A 59 12.65 -5.81 9.68
N GLN A 60 11.72 -6.67 10.11
CA GLN A 60 10.88 -7.43 9.20
C GLN A 60 9.91 -6.50 8.46
N LEU A 61 9.26 -5.59 9.18
CA LEU A 61 8.35 -4.62 8.59
C LEU A 61 9.05 -3.69 7.59
N GLU A 62 10.27 -3.24 7.90
CA GLU A 62 11.05 -2.40 6.98
C GLU A 62 11.31 -3.12 5.65
N ARG A 63 11.71 -4.40 5.71
CA ARG A 63 11.96 -5.21 4.51
C ARG A 63 10.69 -5.46 3.71
N ASP A 64 9.60 -5.81 4.37
CA ASP A 64 8.31 -6.05 3.71
C ASP A 64 7.74 -4.75 3.11
N TRP A 65 7.98 -3.62 3.77
CA TRP A 65 7.60 -2.30 3.26
C TRP A 65 8.35 -1.95 1.98
N ASP A 66 9.67 -2.16 1.94
CA ASP A 66 10.47 -1.87 0.75
C ASP A 66 10.04 -2.75 -0.44
N ASP A 67 9.80 -4.04 -0.20
CA ASP A 67 9.28 -4.96 -1.23
C ASP A 67 7.90 -4.50 -1.73
N TRP A 68 7.00 -4.15 -0.81
CA TRP A 68 5.68 -3.62 -1.14
C TRP A 68 5.75 -2.35 -2.00
N MET A 69 6.61 -1.40 -1.64
CA MET A 69 6.81 -0.18 -2.42
C MET A 69 7.36 -0.46 -3.81
N SER A 70 8.23 -1.47 -3.96
CA SER A 70 8.72 -1.91 -5.27
C SER A 70 7.57 -2.49 -6.10
N GLN A 71 6.75 -3.37 -5.54
CA GLN A 71 5.60 -3.95 -6.24
C GLN A 71 4.61 -2.88 -6.71
N LEU A 72 4.31 -1.88 -5.88
CA LEU A 72 3.44 -0.76 -6.26
C LEU A 72 4.04 0.10 -7.38
N LYS A 73 5.37 0.27 -7.38
CA LYS A 73 6.09 1.00 -8.42
C LYS A 73 6.02 0.26 -9.75
N ASP A 74 6.31 -1.04 -9.74
CA ASP A 74 6.30 -1.90 -10.93
C ASP A 74 4.89 -2.03 -11.52
N ALA A 75 3.86 -2.05 -10.66
CA ALA A 75 2.45 -1.99 -11.05
C ALA A 75 1.98 -0.59 -11.52
N ASN A 76 2.88 0.40 -11.57
CA ASN A 76 2.59 1.77 -11.98
C ASN A 76 1.46 2.44 -11.16
N LEU A 77 1.41 2.15 -9.85
CA LEU A 77 0.40 2.64 -8.91
C LEU A 77 0.86 3.88 -8.12
N LEU A 78 2.15 4.18 -8.12
CA LEU A 78 2.75 5.31 -7.41
C LEU A 78 2.93 6.54 -8.32
N GLU A 79 2.84 7.73 -7.73
CA GLU A 79 3.23 8.98 -8.39
C GLU A 79 4.73 8.95 -8.74
N GLN A 80 5.08 9.47 -9.93
CA GLN A 80 6.48 9.63 -10.37
C GLN A 80 7.19 10.72 -9.58
#